data_AF-A0A1H7DA34-F1
#
_entry.id   AF-A0A1H7DA34-F1
#
_cell.length_a   1.000
_cell.length_b   1.000
_cell.length_c   1.000
_cell.angle_alpha   90.00
_cell.angle_beta   90.00
_cell.angle_gamma   90.00
#
_symmetry.space_group_name_H-M   'P 1'
#
loop_
_entity.id
_entity.type
_entity.pdbx_description
1 polymer ?
#
loop_
_entity_poly.entity_id
_entity_poly.type
_entity_poly.pdbx_seq_one_letter_code
_entity_poly.pdbx_strand_id
1 'polypeptide(L)'
;MSILTHRIAEPLLEFGHGQQMEAPKDGLFLFGPLEGPDGRSQVRLGVIGTESGVGLSRRWLERISLHIPGKVDAKGKPVLWAPAWPGFEACFGIALPTRGMVELAVKSGDIDHCIKKNNRADAVRSTVLLFADAIRAHIRAEERRPDVWLVVVPDVVYRYGRPQVAPPPKDERTPSDITSFKDAKRFFQMGGDLFPDTVRDAET
;
A
#
# COMPACT_ATOMS: atom_id res chain seq x y z
N MET A 1 -43.23 -13.96 2.13
CA MET A 1 -41.90 -14.55 1.86
C MET A 1 -41.11 -14.47 3.15
N SER A 2 -40.83 -15.62 3.79
CA SER A 2 -40.08 -15.68 5.06
C SER A 2 -38.63 -16.01 4.73
N ILE A 3 -37.68 -15.20 5.22
CA ILE A 3 -36.25 -15.45 5.06
C ILE A 3 -35.78 -16.11 6.35
N LEU A 4 -35.19 -17.30 6.22
CA LEU A 4 -34.59 -18.03 7.33
C LEU A 4 -33.20 -17.44 7.59
N THR A 5 -33.01 -16.83 8.76
CA THR A 5 -31.74 -16.23 9.15
C THR A 5 -31.08 -17.09 10.21
N HIS A 6 -29.87 -17.57 9.93
CA HIS A 6 -29.03 -18.25 10.91
C HIS A 6 -28.06 -17.25 11.53
N ARG A 7 -28.08 -17.10 12.86
CA ARG A 7 -27.12 -16.28 13.61
C ARG A 7 -26.05 -17.19 14.20
N ILE A 8 -24.80 -16.94 13.85
CA ILE A 8 -23.63 -17.58 14.46
C ILE A 8 -23.11 -16.63 15.54
N ALA A 9 -22.69 -17.17 16.68
CA ALA A 9 -22.04 -16.37 17.73
C ALA A 9 -20.69 -15.83 17.22
N GLU A 10 -20.28 -14.66 17.71
CA GLU A 10 -18.96 -14.14 17.39
C GLU A 10 -17.89 -15.05 17.99
N PRO A 11 -16.83 -15.39 17.23
CA PRO A 11 -15.77 -16.24 17.75
C PRO A 11 -14.95 -15.47 18.78
N LEU A 12 -14.51 -16.19 19.82
CA LEU A 12 -13.50 -15.66 20.74
C LEU A 12 -12.14 -15.63 20.06
N LEU A 13 -11.45 -14.50 20.16
CA LEU A 13 -10.08 -14.32 19.71
C LEU A 13 -9.13 -14.45 20.91
N GLU A 14 -7.99 -15.08 20.70
CA GLU A 14 -6.95 -15.25 21.74
C GLU A 14 -5.89 -14.14 21.64
N PHE A 15 -5.47 -13.64 22.80
CA PHE A 15 -4.49 -12.57 22.99
C PHE A 15 -3.39 -13.01 23.95
N GLY A 16 -2.51 -12.07 24.33
CA GLY A 16 -1.42 -12.34 25.26
C GLY A 16 -1.89 -13.05 26.53
N HIS A 17 -1.05 -13.96 27.03
CA HIS A 17 -1.31 -14.76 28.25
C HIS A 17 -2.55 -15.67 28.17
N GLY A 18 -2.95 -16.10 26.97
CA GLY A 18 -4.08 -17.01 26.74
C GLY A 18 -5.44 -16.41 27.04
N GLN A 19 -5.53 -15.07 27.10
CA GLN A 19 -6.79 -14.36 27.35
C GLN A 19 -7.64 -14.32 26.08
N GLN A 20 -8.96 -14.32 26.24
CA GLN A 20 -9.90 -14.38 25.12
C GLN A 20 -10.90 -13.22 25.15
N MET A 21 -11.18 -12.67 23.97
CA MET A 21 -12.16 -11.60 23.79
C MET A 21 -12.74 -11.59 22.37
N GLU A 22 -14.00 -11.23 22.21
CA GLU A 22 -14.64 -11.07 20.89
C GLU A 22 -14.10 -9.82 20.15
N ALA A 23 -13.93 -8.72 20.88
CA ALA A 23 -13.51 -7.42 20.33
C ALA A 23 -11.98 -7.30 20.16
N PRO A 24 -11.45 -7.17 18.93
CA PRO A 24 -10.00 -7.19 18.69
C PRO A 24 -9.24 -6.04 19.36
N LYS A 25 -9.81 -4.82 19.34
CA LYS A 25 -9.13 -3.64 19.91
C LYS A 25 -9.09 -3.68 21.42
N ASP A 26 -10.16 -4.15 22.05
CA ASP A 26 -10.24 -4.27 23.50
C ASP A 26 -9.32 -5.40 23.98
N GLY A 27 -9.28 -6.52 23.26
CA GLY A 27 -8.34 -7.61 23.53
C GLY A 27 -6.88 -7.17 23.43
N LEU A 28 -6.50 -6.47 22.35
CA LEU A 28 -5.15 -5.89 22.20
C LEU A 28 -4.84 -4.87 23.29
N PHE A 29 -5.80 -4.04 23.69
CA PHE A 29 -5.59 -3.02 24.73
C PHE A 29 -5.41 -3.62 26.12
N LEU A 30 -6.23 -4.63 26.47
CA LEU A 30 -6.25 -5.22 27.81
C LEU A 30 -5.16 -6.28 27.98
N PHE A 31 -4.88 -7.06 26.94
CA PHE A 31 -4.05 -8.27 27.03
C PHE A 31 -2.81 -8.23 26.14
N GLY A 32 -2.72 -7.25 25.23
CA GLY A 32 -1.62 -7.16 24.26
C GLY A 32 -1.75 -8.15 23.10
N PRO A 33 -0.78 -8.16 22.18
CA PRO A 33 -0.72 -9.14 21.10
C PRO A 33 -0.54 -10.57 21.64
N LEU A 34 -0.92 -11.55 20.82
CA LEU A 34 -0.73 -12.97 21.12
C LEU A 34 0.74 -13.30 21.43
N GLU A 35 1.64 -12.78 20.59
CA GLU A 35 3.07 -12.84 20.80
C GLU A 35 3.58 -11.46 21.22
N GLY A 36 4.31 -11.41 22.33
CA GLY A 36 4.92 -10.19 22.84
C GLY A 36 6.07 -9.68 21.94
N PRO A 37 6.54 -8.45 22.18
CA PRO A 37 7.64 -7.88 21.42
C PRO A 37 8.92 -8.72 21.58
N ASP A 38 9.69 -8.85 20.50
CA ASP A 38 10.90 -9.69 20.41
C ASP A 38 12.14 -9.06 21.08
N GLY A 39 11.94 -8.15 22.03
CA GLY A 39 12.98 -7.41 22.75
C GLY A 39 13.49 -6.14 22.05
N ARG A 40 12.97 -5.81 20.85
CA ARG A 40 13.30 -4.55 20.17
C ARG A 40 12.58 -3.37 20.80
N SER A 41 13.28 -2.23 20.89
CA SER A 41 12.69 -0.99 21.40
C SER A 41 11.78 -0.28 20.40
N GLN A 42 11.98 -0.49 19.10
CA GLN A 42 11.18 0.16 18.05
C GLN A 42 11.10 -0.68 16.77
N VAL A 43 10.04 -0.44 15.99
CA VAL A 43 9.85 -1.04 14.67
C VAL A 43 10.89 -0.52 13.68
N ARG A 44 11.58 -1.41 12.96
CA ARG A 44 12.51 -1.05 11.88
C ARG A 44 11.74 -0.79 10.58
N LEU A 45 11.20 0.43 10.49
CA LEU A 45 10.35 0.86 9.39
C LEU A 45 11.14 1.54 8.27
N GLY A 46 10.90 1.14 7.03
CA GLY A 46 11.31 1.83 5.82
C GLY A 46 10.10 2.52 5.19
N VAL A 47 10.29 3.69 4.60
CA VAL A 47 9.22 4.42 3.91
C VAL A 47 9.66 4.70 2.49
N ILE A 48 8.78 4.49 1.52
CA ILE A 48 9.01 4.89 0.13
C ILE A 48 7.77 5.59 -0.42
N GLY A 49 7.97 6.67 -1.16
CA GLY A 49 6.88 7.46 -1.72
C GLY A 49 7.41 8.63 -2.53
N THR A 50 6.51 9.48 -3.02
CA THR A 50 6.92 10.83 -3.44
C THR A 50 7.43 11.62 -2.23
N GLU A 51 8.16 12.71 -2.44
CA GLU A 51 8.59 13.59 -1.35
C GLU A 51 7.40 14.05 -0.48
N SER A 52 6.29 14.44 -1.12
CA SER A 52 5.04 14.76 -0.43
C SER A 52 4.43 13.56 0.31
N GLY A 53 4.52 12.36 -0.26
CA GLY A 53 4.04 11.12 0.34
C GLY A 53 4.83 10.72 1.59
N VAL A 54 6.16 10.83 1.54
CA VAL A 54 7.02 10.62 2.72
C VAL A 54 6.73 11.66 3.81
N GLY A 55 6.43 12.90 3.43
CA GLY A 55 5.96 13.91 4.39
C GLY A 55 4.61 13.56 5.03
N LEU A 56 3.67 13.02 4.24
CA LEU A 56 2.36 12.57 4.72
C LEU A 56 2.47 11.37 5.67
N SER A 57 3.34 10.41 5.37
CA SER A 57 3.52 9.24 6.23
C SER A 57 3.99 9.61 7.63
N ARG A 58 4.84 10.63 7.78
CA ARG A 58 5.30 11.07 9.11
C ARG A 58 4.13 11.51 10.00
N ARG A 59 3.23 12.34 9.45
CA ARG A 59 2.01 12.79 10.17
C ARG A 59 1.06 11.63 10.46
N TRP A 60 0.95 10.69 9.53
CA TRP A 60 0.14 9.49 9.73
C TRP A 60 0.70 8.61 10.85
N LEU A 61 2.01 8.34 10.83
CA LEU A 61 2.73 7.57 11.86
C LEU A 61 2.56 8.22 13.24
N GLU A 62 2.76 9.54 13.34
CA GLU A 62 2.51 10.30 14.57
C GLU A 62 1.08 10.12 15.06
N ARG A 63 0.09 10.22 14.16
CA ARG A 63 -1.33 10.10 14.53
C ARG A 63 -1.68 8.72 15.09
N ILE A 64 -1.14 7.65 14.52
CA ILE A 64 -1.44 6.27 14.92
C ILE A 64 -0.59 5.80 16.11
N SER A 65 0.56 6.44 16.37
CA SER A 65 1.31 6.18 17.60
C SER A 65 0.54 6.65 18.83
N LEU A 66 -0.32 7.66 18.67
CA LEU A 66 -1.13 8.26 19.73
C LEU A 66 -2.55 7.68 19.83
N HIS A 67 -3.22 7.99 20.94
CA HIS A 67 -4.62 7.67 21.16
C HIS A 67 -5.54 8.30 20.09
N ILE A 68 -6.49 7.52 19.55
CA ILE A 68 -7.58 8.00 18.69
C ILE A 68 -8.90 7.71 19.41
N PRO A 69 -9.70 8.73 19.74
CA PRO A 69 -10.96 8.50 20.45
C PRO A 69 -11.93 7.70 19.58
N GLY A 70 -12.66 6.80 20.24
CA GLY A 70 -13.76 6.07 19.62
C GLY A 70 -14.94 6.99 19.32
N LYS A 71 -15.88 6.52 18.49
CA LYS A 71 -17.13 7.26 18.27
C LYS A 71 -18.08 7.02 19.44
N VAL A 72 -18.84 8.06 19.77
CA VAL A 72 -19.95 7.98 20.72
C VAL A 72 -21.27 8.24 19.99
N ASP A 73 -22.34 7.63 20.48
CA ASP A 73 -23.70 7.89 20.00
C ASP A 73 -24.22 9.24 20.53
N ALA A 74 -25.44 9.61 20.14
CA ALA A 74 -26.09 10.84 20.59
C ALA A 74 -26.30 10.91 22.12
N LYS A 75 -26.19 9.79 22.84
CA LYS A 75 -26.30 9.69 24.29
C LYS A 75 -24.94 9.62 24.98
N GLY A 76 -23.84 9.81 24.24
CA GLY A 76 -22.48 9.73 24.77
C GLY A 76 -21.97 8.31 25.03
N LYS A 77 -22.68 7.27 24.57
CA LYS A 77 -22.25 5.87 24.75
C LYS A 77 -21.28 5.45 23.64
N PRO A 78 -20.21 4.70 23.95
CA PRO A 78 -19.29 4.18 22.95
C PRO A 78 -20.02 3.34 21.89
N VAL A 79 -19.63 3.53 20.63
CA VAL A 79 -20.19 2.80 19.50
C VAL A 79 -19.33 1.57 19.20
N LEU A 80 -19.93 0.39 19.20
CA LEU A 80 -19.23 -0.90 19.07
C LEU A 80 -18.35 -1.02 17.81
N TRP A 81 -18.81 -0.49 16.66
CA TRP A 81 -18.05 -0.57 15.41
C TRP A 81 -16.89 0.43 15.30
N ALA A 82 -16.80 1.40 16.23
CA ALA A 82 -15.72 2.38 16.28
C ALA A 82 -15.14 2.53 17.70
N PRO A 83 -14.54 1.47 18.27
CA PRO A 83 -13.85 1.56 19.54
C PRO A 83 -12.62 2.47 19.41
N ALA A 84 -12.21 3.04 20.54
CA ALA A 84 -11.01 3.84 20.62
C ALA A 84 -9.77 3.05 20.21
N TRP A 85 -8.77 3.76 19.72
CA TRP A 85 -7.42 3.25 19.52
C TRP A 85 -6.55 3.77 20.67
N PRO A 86 -5.93 2.90 21.48
CA PRO A 86 -5.13 3.35 22.62
C PRO A 86 -3.79 3.96 22.21
N GLY A 87 -3.29 3.66 21.00
CA GLY A 87 -1.96 4.01 20.53
C GLY A 87 -1.17 2.74 20.18
N PHE A 88 -0.24 2.85 19.24
CA PHE A 88 0.50 1.69 18.74
C PHE A 88 1.34 1.02 19.84
N GLU A 89 2.14 1.81 20.56
CA GLU A 89 3.02 1.29 21.61
C GLU A 89 2.23 0.71 22.79
N ALA A 90 1.10 1.32 23.14
CA ALA A 90 0.21 0.80 24.18
C ALA A 90 -0.38 -0.57 23.81
N CYS A 91 -0.69 -0.81 22.53
CA CYS A 91 -1.17 -2.11 22.06
C CYS A 91 -0.04 -3.15 21.98
N PHE A 92 1.09 -2.79 21.38
CA PHE A 92 2.08 -3.77 20.93
C PHE A 92 3.35 -3.84 21.80
N GLY A 93 3.51 -2.94 22.77
CA GLY A 93 4.68 -2.89 23.64
C GLY A 93 5.99 -2.54 22.91
N ILE A 94 5.91 -1.99 21.70
CA ILE A 94 7.06 -1.57 20.89
C ILE A 94 6.76 -0.22 20.24
N ALA A 95 7.75 0.68 20.24
CA ALA A 95 7.57 2.01 19.68
C ALA A 95 7.46 1.97 18.15
N LEU A 96 6.55 2.76 17.61
CA LEU A 96 6.46 3.01 16.18
C LEU A 96 7.11 4.37 15.87
N PRO A 97 8.25 4.40 15.15
CA PRO A 97 8.94 5.65 14.91
C PRO A 97 8.13 6.54 13.94
N THR A 98 8.10 7.84 14.20
CA THR A 98 7.43 8.82 13.33
C THR A 98 8.18 9.05 12.02
N ARG A 99 9.49 8.75 12.02
CA ARG A 99 10.34 8.79 10.84
C ARG A 99 10.86 7.39 10.53
N GLY A 100 10.80 6.99 9.26
CA GLY A 100 11.43 5.74 8.84
C GLY A 100 12.93 5.74 9.12
N MET A 101 13.47 4.58 9.50
CA MET A 101 14.92 4.35 9.54
C MET A 101 15.55 4.60 8.15
N VAL A 102 14.78 4.30 7.10
CA VAL A 102 15.11 4.56 5.70
C VAL A 102 13.92 5.25 5.06
N GLU A 103 14.17 6.32 4.32
CA GLU A 103 13.14 7.03 3.55
C GLU A 103 13.64 7.19 2.10
N LEU A 104 12.93 6.58 1.16
CA LEU A 104 13.23 6.64 -0.27
C LEU A 104 12.22 7.54 -0.98
N ALA A 105 12.73 8.55 -1.69
CA ALA A 105 11.91 9.43 -2.50
C ALA A 105 11.90 8.97 -3.96
N VAL A 106 10.71 8.74 -4.51
CA VAL A 106 10.48 8.47 -5.93
C VAL A 106 9.97 9.75 -6.58
N LYS A 107 10.50 10.12 -7.74
CA LYS A 107 10.07 11.34 -8.43
C LYS A 107 8.64 11.17 -8.93
N SER A 108 7.80 12.17 -8.70
CA SER A 108 6.40 12.16 -9.18
C SER A 108 6.32 12.01 -10.70
N GLY A 109 7.26 12.59 -11.45
CA GLY A 109 7.33 12.48 -12.90
C GLY A 109 7.54 11.04 -13.39
N ASP A 110 8.36 10.25 -12.69
CA ASP A 110 8.61 8.85 -13.05
C ASP A 110 7.36 7.99 -12.81
N ILE A 111 6.63 8.28 -11.73
CA ILE A 111 5.35 7.62 -11.42
C ILE A 111 4.31 7.96 -12.49
N ASP A 112 4.17 9.24 -12.83
CA ASP A 112 3.25 9.72 -13.86
C ASP A 112 3.57 9.07 -15.22
N HIS A 113 4.85 9.03 -15.59
CA HIS A 113 5.32 8.39 -16.82
C HIS A 113 4.94 6.90 -16.87
N CYS A 114 5.11 6.18 -15.76
CA CYS A 114 4.78 4.76 -15.68
C CYS A 114 3.26 4.52 -15.72
N ILE A 115 2.47 5.22 -14.90
CA ILE A 115 1.05 4.91 -14.75
C ILE A 115 0.20 5.42 -15.92
N LYS A 116 0.69 6.41 -16.68
CA LYS A 116 -0.02 6.95 -17.85
C LYS A 116 0.25 6.20 -19.15
N LYS A 117 0.94 5.06 -19.08
CA LYS A 117 1.19 4.19 -20.22
C LYS A 117 -0.11 3.74 -20.91
N ASN A 118 -0.09 3.67 -22.24
CA ASN A 118 -1.28 3.35 -23.05
C ASN A 118 -1.84 1.93 -22.78
N ASN A 119 -1.02 0.99 -22.30
CA ASN A 119 -1.38 -0.35 -21.89
C ASN A 119 -1.45 -0.39 -20.36
N ARG A 120 -2.65 -0.56 -19.81
CA ARG A 120 -2.89 -0.58 -18.36
C ARG A 120 -2.10 -1.66 -17.62
N ALA A 121 -1.92 -2.83 -18.21
CA ALA A 121 -1.17 -3.90 -17.56
C ALA A 121 0.31 -3.52 -17.43
N ASP A 122 0.87 -2.91 -18.48
CA ASP A 122 2.24 -2.39 -18.43
C ASP A 122 2.35 -1.19 -17.49
N ALA A 123 1.34 -0.31 -17.46
CA ALA A 123 1.29 0.84 -16.57
C ALA A 123 1.41 0.44 -15.10
N VAL A 124 0.53 -0.47 -14.66
CA VAL A 124 0.53 -0.98 -13.28
C VAL A 124 1.82 -1.73 -12.99
N ARG A 125 2.27 -2.60 -13.89
CA ARG A 125 3.53 -3.35 -13.73
C ARG A 125 4.72 -2.40 -13.57
N SER A 126 4.85 -1.42 -14.45
CA SER A 126 5.95 -0.45 -14.46
C SER A 126 5.94 0.39 -13.18
N THR A 127 4.78 0.86 -12.74
CA THR A 127 4.66 1.59 -11.46
C THR A 127 5.05 0.70 -10.28
N VAL A 128 4.61 -0.56 -10.22
CA VAL A 128 5.00 -1.48 -9.14
C VAL A 128 6.51 -1.72 -9.14
N LEU A 129 7.10 -1.94 -10.32
CA LEU A 129 8.55 -2.15 -10.46
C LEU A 129 9.34 -0.92 -10.00
N LEU A 130 8.88 0.30 -10.30
CA LEU A 130 9.52 1.54 -9.85
C LEU A 130 9.72 1.57 -8.32
N PHE A 131 8.71 1.18 -7.54
CA PHE A 131 8.82 1.09 -6.08
C PHE A 131 9.64 -0.13 -5.64
N ALA A 132 9.34 -1.31 -6.21
CA ALA A 132 9.95 -2.56 -5.80
C ALA A 132 11.47 -2.58 -6.07
N ASP A 133 11.92 -2.02 -7.19
CA ASP A 133 13.32 -2.01 -7.57
C ASP A 133 14.13 -1.01 -6.74
N ALA A 134 13.54 0.13 -6.35
CA ALA A 134 14.13 1.04 -5.38
C ALA A 134 14.34 0.37 -4.01
N ILE A 135 13.33 -0.36 -3.51
CA ILE A 135 13.44 -1.14 -2.27
C ILE A 135 14.53 -2.22 -2.39
N ARG A 136 14.53 -2.99 -3.49
CA ARG A 136 15.52 -4.04 -3.73
C ARG A 136 16.94 -3.49 -3.85
N ALA A 137 17.11 -2.36 -4.52
CA ALA A 137 18.39 -1.67 -4.64
C ALA A 137 18.93 -1.30 -3.25
N HIS A 138 18.08 -0.71 -2.40
CA HIS A 138 18.43 -0.40 -1.02
C HIS A 138 18.82 -1.64 -0.22
N ILE A 139 18.02 -2.71 -0.25
CA ILE A 139 18.31 -3.94 0.50
C ILE A 139 19.65 -4.57 0.09
N ARG A 140 20.04 -4.47 -1.19
CA ARG A 140 21.31 -5.01 -1.69
C ARG A 140 22.50 -4.14 -1.33
N ALA A 141 22.36 -2.82 -1.40
CA ALA A 141 23.48 -1.88 -1.26
C ALA A 141 23.76 -1.45 0.18
N GLU A 142 22.74 -1.42 1.04
CA GLU A 142 22.80 -0.76 2.35
C GLU A 142 22.70 -1.75 3.50
N GLU A 143 23.45 -1.48 4.58
CA GLU A 143 23.41 -2.28 5.82
C GLU A 143 22.15 -2.02 6.65
N ARG A 144 21.61 -0.79 6.58
CA ARG A 144 20.36 -0.43 7.26
C ARG A 144 19.19 -1.13 6.58
N ARG A 145 18.76 -2.25 7.15
CA ARG A 145 17.64 -3.06 6.63
C ARG A 145 16.37 -2.84 7.44
N PRO A 146 15.33 -2.21 6.88
CA PRO A 146 14.00 -2.24 7.46
C PRO A 146 13.39 -3.64 7.39
N ASP A 147 12.61 -4.02 8.40
CA ASP A 147 11.85 -5.27 8.39
C ASP A 147 10.48 -5.09 7.72
N VAL A 148 9.95 -3.86 7.77
CA VAL A 148 8.66 -3.50 7.17
C VAL A 148 8.84 -2.25 6.31
N TRP A 149 8.22 -2.26 5.12
CA TRP A 149 8.19 -1.11 4.22
C TRP A 149 6.78 -0.52 4.12
N LEU A 150 6.64 0.77 4.41
CA LEU A 150 5.46 1.57 4.15
C LEU A 150 5.59 2.21 2.76
N VAL A 151 4.75 1.79 1.83
CA VAL A 151 4.71 2.33 0.47
C VAL A 151 3.58 3.36 0.38
N VAL A 152 3.93 4.64 0.21
CA VAL A 152 2.98 5.74 0.07
C VAL A 152 2.67 5.95 -1.40
N VAL A 153 1.54 5.42 -1.84
CA VAL A 153 1.10 5.44 -3.22
C VAL A 153 0.31 6.74 -3.49
N PRO A 154 0.69 7.56 -4.49
CA PRO A 154 -0.01 8.80 -4.80
C PRO A 154 -1.34 8.55 -5.53
N ASP A 155 -2.27 9.50 -5.42
CA ASP A 155 -3.64 9.40 -5.95
C ASP A 155 -3.71 9.14 -7.46
N VAL A 156 -2.72 9.57 -8.23
CA VAL A 156 -2.63 9.31 -9.68
C VAL A 156 -2.59 7.82 -9.99
N VAL A 157 -1.91 7.04 -9.14
CA VAL A 157 -1.86 5.56 -9.24
C VAL A 157 -3.22 4.96 -8.91
N TYR A 158 -3.88 5.48 -7.87
CA TYR A 158 -5.22 5.05 -7.50
C TYR A 158 -6.28 5.41 -8.54
N ARG A 159 -6.09 6.52 -9.28
CA ARG A 159 -6.96 6.95 -10.38
C ARG A 159 -6.82 6.04 -11.58
N TYR A 160 -5.61 5.86 -12.11
CA TYR A 160 -5.39 5.17 -13.40
C TYR A 160 -5.09 3.68 -13.28
N GLY A 161 -4.72 3.17 -12.10
CA GLY A 161 -4.44 1.76 -11.89
C GLY A 161 -5.67 0.85 -11.83
N ARG A 162 -6.88 1.40 -11.76
CA ARG A 162 -8.11 0.60 -11.57
C ARG A 162 -8.66 0.02 -12.87
N PRO A 163 -9.23 -1.20 -12.85
CA PRO A 163 -9.73 -1.84 -14.06
C PRO A 163 -10.89 -1.14 -14.76
N GLN A 164 -11.74 -0.45 -14.00
CA GLN A 164 -13.00 0.13 -14.49
C GLN A 164 -12.95 1.64 -14.69
N VAL A 165 -11.77 2.26 -14.52
CA VAL A 165 -11.61 3.71 -14.67
C VAL A 165 -11.18 4.06 -16.09
N ALA A 166 -11.63 5.22 -16.56
CA ALA A 166 -11.22 5.74 -17.85
C ALA A 166 -9.67 5.84 -17.92
N PRO A 167 -9.06 5.47 -19.04
CA PRO A 167 -7.63 5.66 -19.24
C PRO A 167 -7.26 7.15 -19.17
N PRO A 168 -5.98 7.48 -18.92
CA PRO A 168 -5.50 8.86 -18.98
C PRO A 168 -5.90 9.58 -20.27
N PRO A 169 -6.02 10.92 -20.26
CA PRO A 169 -6.21 11.74 -21.46
C PRO A 169 -5.20 11.37 -22.55
N LYS A 170 -5.60 11.36 -23.83
CA LYS A 170 -4.76 10.84 -24.93
C LYS A 170 -3.43 11.60 -25.07
N ASP A 171 -3.46 12.90 -24.82
CA ASP A 171 -2.36 13.85 -24.83
C ASP A 171 -1.36 13.61 -23.68
N GLU A 172 -1.80 13.02 -22.57
CA GLU A 172 -0.95 12.69 -21.43
C GLU A 172 -0.39 11.25 -21.46
N ARG A 173 -0.74 10.45 -22.49
CA ARG A 173 -0.34 9.04 -22.55
C ARG A 173 1.10 8.87 -22.97
N THR A 174 1.77 7.98 -22.28
CA THR A 174 3.10 7.49 -22.64
C THR A 174 2.98 6.17 -23.44
N PRO A 175 3.89 5.91 -24.40
CA PRO A 175 3.93 4.63 -25.07
C PRO A 175 4.30 3.53 -24.07
N SER A 176 3.68 2.35 -24.21
CA SER A 176 4.05 1.17 -23.41
C SER A 176 5.16 0.39 -24.10
N ASP A 177 5.96 -0.30 -23.30
CA ASP A 177 7.02 -1.19 -23.78
C ASP A 177 6.46 -2.59 -24.11
N ILE A 178 5.24 -2.89 -23.65
CA ILE A 178 4.55 -4.15 -23.91
C ILE A 178 3.47 -3.96 -24.96
N THR A 179 3.67 -4.57 -26.13
CA THR A 179 2.64 -4.68 -27.17
C THR A 179 1.46 -5.51 -26.65
N SER A 180 0.26 -4.93 -26.66
CA SER A 180 -0.98 -5.63 -26.30
C SER A 180 -1.23 -6.80 -27.26
N PHE A 181 -1.84 -7.89 -26.80
CA PHE A 181 -2.23 -9.03 -27.65
C PHE A 181 -3.11 -8.62 -28.85
N LYS A 182 -3.97 -7.62 -28.67
CA LYS A 182 -4.84 -7.11 -29.74
C LYS A 182 -4.05 -6.31 -30.78
N ASP A 183 -3.04 -5.57 -30.33
CA ASP A 183 -2.16 -4.78 -31.20
C ASP A 183 -1.16 -5.70 -31.91
N ALA A 184 -0.62 -6.70 -31.22
CA ALA A 184 0.18 -7.78 -31.82
C ALA A 184 -0.64 -8.52 -32.89
N LYS A 185 -1.89 -8.91 -32.60
CA LYS A 185 -2.77 -9.56 -33.58
C LYS A 185 -3.07 -8.66 -34.79
N ARG A 186 -3.25 -7.35 -34.59
CA ARG A 186 -3.45 -6.38 -35.67
C ARG A 186 -2.18 -6.18 -36.51
N PHE A 187 -1.01 -6.15 -35.86
CA PHE A 187 0.31 -6.13 -36.51
C PHE A 187 0.55 -7.39 -37.34
N PHE A 188 0.26 -8.58 -36.80
CA PHE A 188 0.34 -9.86 -37.51
C PHE A 188 -0.62 -9.92 -38.71
N GLN A 189 -1.82 -9.35 -38.59
CA GLN A 189 -2.79 -9.28 -39.70
C GLN A 189 -2.41 -8.25 -40.77
N MET A 190 -1.62 -7.23 -40.43
CA MET A 190 -1.15 -6.19 -41.35
C MET A 190 0.27 -6.44 -41.89
N GLY A 191 0.90 -7.58 -41.56
CA GLY A 191 2.19 -8.00 -42.14
C GLY A 191 3.42 -7.24 -41.64
N GLY A 192 3.37 -6.62 -40.46
CA GLY A 192 4.52 -5.89 -39.88
C GLY A 192 5.45 -6.75 -39.04
N ASP A 193 6.74 -6.40 -39.01
CA ASP A 193 7.80 -7.09 -38.25
C ASP A 193 7.72 -6.83 -36.73
N LEU A 194 8.15 -7.82 -35.93
CA LEU A 194 7.81 -7.97 -34.51
C LEU A 194 8.70 -7.20 -33.53
N PHE A 195 9.70 -6.48 -34.03
CA PHE A 195 10.68 -5.81 -33.21
C PHE A 195 10.63 -4.29 -33.45
N PRO A 196 10.25 -3.49 -32.44
CA PRO A 196 10.23 -2.03 -32.53
C PRO A 196 11.59 -1.40 -32.86
N ASP A 197 12.68 -2.12 -32.58
CA ASP A 197 14.05 -1.68 -32.78
C ASP A 197 14.43 -1.67 -34.27
N THR A 198 14.00 -2.67 -35.05
CA THR A 198 14.22 -2.73 -36.50
C THR A 198 13.52 -1.64 -37.31
N VAL A 199 12.47 -1.02 -36.77
CA VAL A 199 11.77 0.09 -37.44
C VAL A 199 12.52 1.42 -37.27
N ARG A 200 13.21 1.62 -36.15
CA ARG A 200 14.06 2.82 -35.94
C ARG A 200 15.36 2.73 -36.73
N ASP A 201 15.92 1.54 -36.87
CA ASP A 201 17.15 1.32 -37.65
C ASP A 201 16.94 1.44 -39.16
N ALA A 202 15.69 1.42 -39.64
CA ALA A 202 15.35 1.62 -41.06
C ALA A 202 15.13 3.10 -41.45
N GLU A 203 15.10 4.01 -40.48
CA GLU A 203 14.89 5.46 -40.71
C GLU A 203 16.19 6.30 -40.57
N THR A 204 17.36 5.65 -40.49
CA THR A 204 18.68 6.31 -40.55
C THR A 204 19.39 5.99 -41.86
#